data_AF-A0A2E2Y662-F1
#
_entry.id   AF-A0A2E2Y662-F1
#
_cell.length_a   1.000
_cell.length_b   1.000
_cell.length_c   1.000
_cell.angle_alpha   90.00
_cell.angle_beta   90.00
_cell.angle_gamma   90.00
#
_symmetry.space_group_name_H-M   'P 1'
#
loop_
_entity.id
_entity.type
_entity.pdbx_description
1 polymer ?
#
loop_
_entity_poly.entity_id
_entity_poly.type
_entity_poly.pdbx_seq_one_letter_code
_entity_poly.pdbx_strand_id
1 'polypeptide(L)'
;MLVTTVAGQTLPAKAETPFDFKSSLKELQEGSVSSLSLAALDSIPMATIMHEKLDERDQRRHPYGHLNPRFLQDITMLNIQEVSENYVLLAVKDQFGQWRALSITPEGEPIECILLYDHFYYGGSVAHESESRRFSPSTPYFYDRIRHEFVFSTIFKIVSPEEGNPLMDLNFHEDETTNICRVAVSEQGRFSSARIEQVNSNRIEFAQFTVATSFLLEHIGKPLKEIDLGGNQDTLNVYLDRDQSMQLLRDHPLLGALTLRLIPKEQGSFFVSQQYKSTFGISGDGDFCDLNSPVYCSKWIDLQLEYDMFDVAKYSVEKAPSRPQISVKDFKKLIKKHCGNYHYQFVKHVRTDEEVSSFYSISEIVLKIVFQSNAGGKSSTTYLIFELAKGC
;
A
#
# COMPACT_ATOMS: atom_id res chain seq x y z
N MET A 1 -79.98 -0.40 -4.47
CA MET A 1 -79.35 0.81 -3.88
C MET A 1 -78.43 0.33 -2.78
N LEU A 2 -77.15 0.62 -2.67
CA LEU A 2 -76.22 1.37 -3.52
C LEU A 2 -74.85 0.80 -3.09
N VAL A 3 -74.13 0.14 -4.01
CA VAL A 3 -72.76 -0.31 -3.79
C VAL A 3 -71.89 0.92 -3.99
N THR A 4 -71.28 1.43 -2.93
CA THR A 4 -70.28 2.49 -2.99
C THR A 4 -68.91 1.86 -3.28
N THR A 5 -68.58 1.75 -4.56
CA THR A 5 -67.21 1.53 -5.01
C THR A 5 -66.38 2.78 -4.74
N VAL A 6 -65.43 2.67 -3.82
CA VAL A 6 -64.37 3.66 -3.63
C VAL A 6 -63.40 3.51 -4.80
N ALA A 7 -63.43 4.46 -5.73
CA ALA A 7 -62.41 4.59 -6.77
C ALA A 7 -61.13 5.14 -6.13
N GLY A 8 -60.27 4.22 -5.67
CA GLY A 8 -58.89 4.56 -5.36
C GLY A 8 -58.17 4.91 -6.66
N GLN A 9 -57.86 6.19 -6.84
CA GLN A 9 -56.92 6.63 -7.86
C GLN A 9 -55.53 6.07 -7.50
N THR A 10 -55.15 4.94 -8.10
CA THR A 10 -53.74 4.58 -8.22
C THR A 10 -53.10 5.61 -9.14
N LEU A 11 -52.40 6.58 -8.54
CA LEU A 11 -51.39 7.37 -9.24
C LEU A 11 -50.42 6.37 -9.90
N PRO A 12 -50.15 6.49 -11.22
CA PRO A 12 -49.10 5.68 -11.83
C PRO A 12 -47.80 6.02 -11.09
N ALA A 13 -47.14 4.97 -10.58
CA ALA A 13 -45.77 5.09 -10.10
C ALA A 13 -44.98 5.81 -11.19
N LYS A 14 -44.47 7.00 -10.86
CA LYS A 14 -43.61 7.76 -11.73
C LYS A 14 -42.44 6.82 -12.03
N ALA A 15 -42.32 6.35 -13.27
CA ALA A 15 -41.17 5.56 -13.68
C ALA A 15 -39.96 6.43 -13.40
N GLU A 16 -39.22 6.11 -12.34
CA GLU A 16 -37.92 6.71 -12.08
C GLU A 16 -37.10 6.42 -13.33
N THR A 17 -36.62 7.48 -13.98
CA THR A 17 -35.68 7.34 -15.09
C THR A 17 -34.55 6.45 -14.60
N PRO A 18 -34.24 5.34 -15.30
CA PRO A 18 -33.16 4.45 -14.90
C PRO A 18 -31.89 5.26 -14.72
N PHE A 19 -31.17 5.00 -13.64
CA PHE A 19 -29.87 5.61 -13.41
C PHE A 19 -28.94 5.23 -14.57
N ASP A 20 -28.57 6.20 -15.40
CA ASP A 20 -27.66 5.99 -16.53
C ASP A 20 -26.22 5.96 -16.05
N PHE A 21 -25.84 4.83 -15.44
CA PHE A 21 -24.51 4.61 -14.89
C PHE A 21 -23.42 4.82 -15.93
N LYS A 22 -23.64 4.37 -17.17
CA LYS A 22 -22.65 4.44 -18.25
C LYS A 22 -22.27 5.88 -18.59
N SER A 23 -23.27 6.73 -18.80
CA SER A 23 -23.03 8.14 -19.11
C SER A 23 -22.41 8.87 -17.91
N SER A 24 -22.91 8.63 -16.70
CA SER A 24 -22.37 9.27 -15.50
C SER A 24 -20.93 8.83 -15.18
N LEU A 25 -20.59 7.56 -15.42
CA LEU A 25 -19.22 7.06 -15.26
C LEU A 25 -18.29 7.71 -16.29
N LYS A 26 -18.75 7.85 -17.54
CA LYS A 26 -17.98 8.54 -18.58
C LYS A 26 -17.73 10.01 -18.23
N GLU A 27 -18.74 10.72 -17.73
CA GLU A 27 -18.58 12.10 -17.25
C GLU A 27 -17.56 12.20 -16.12
N LEU A 28 -17.53 11.22 -15.20
CA LEU A 28 -16.51 11.15 -14.14
C LEU A 28 -15.11 10.90 -14.72
N GLN A 29 -14.99 10.00 -15.71
CA GLN A 29 -13.73 9.69 -16.39
C GLN A 29 -13.16 10.86 -17.21
N GLU A 30 -14.03 11.65 -17.81
CA GLU A 30 -13.66 12.86 -18.55
C GLU A 30 -13.40 14.06 -17.63
N GLY A 31 -13.69 13.93 -16.33
CA GLY A 31 -13.55 15.01 -15.35
C GLY A 31 -14.64 16.08 -15.44
N SER A 32 -15.74 15.79 -16.15
CA SER A 32 -16.93 16.66 -16.25
C SER A 32 -17.67 16.76 -14.92
N VAL A 33 -17.60 15.72 -14.09
CA VAL A 33 -18.05 15.70 -12.70
C VAL A 33 -16.91 15.24 -11.79
N SER A 34 -16.89 15.71 -10.54
CA SER A 34 -15.86 15.35 -9.56
C SER A 34 -16.16 14.06 -8.79
N SER A 35 -17.44 13.69 -8.71
CA SER A 35 -17.91 12.50 -7.98
C SER A 35 -19.21 11.96 -8.55
N LEU A 36 -19.49 10.68 -8.28
CA LEU A 36 -20.70 9.98 -8.71
C LEU A 36 -21.30 9.21 -7.54
N SER A 37 -22.60 9.40 -7.29
CA SER A 37 -23.32 8.63 -6.28
C SER A 37 -23.78 7.29 -6.82
N LEU A 38 -23.61 6.23 -6.03
CA LEU A 38 -24.08 4.87 -6.35
C LEU A 38 -25.44 4.53 -5.71
N ALA A 39 -26.04 5.48 -4.99
CA ALA A 39 -27.26 5.27 -4.20
C ALA A 39 -28.49 4.84 -5.01
N ALA A 40 -28.48 5.05 -6.33
CA ALA A 40 -29.55 4.70 -7.27
C ALA A 40 -29.39 3.31 -7.90
N LEU A 41 -28.31 2.58 -7.60
CA LEU A 41 -28.16 1.18 -8.00
C LEU A 41 -29.15 0.28 -7.25
N ASP A 42 -29.42 -0.88 -7.84
CA ASP A 42 -30.11 -1.97 -7.14
C ASP A 42 -29.25 -2.54 -6.00
N SER A 43 -29.87 -3.33 -5.12
CA SER A 43 -29.15 -4.02 -4.05
C SER A 43 -28.05 -4.93 -4.61
N ILE A 44 -26.83 -4.81 -4.08
CA ILE A 44 -25.67 -5.51 -4.62
C ILE A 44 -25.50 -6.86 -3.90
N PRO A 45 -25.48 -8.00 -4.60
CA PRO A 45 -25.21 -9.30 -3.98
C PRO A 45 -23.85 -9.33 -3.29
N MET A 46 -23.76 -9.93 -2.11
CA MET A 46 -22.50 -10.10 -1.38
C MET A 46 -21.93 -11.50 -1.62
N ALA A 47 -20.75 -11.57 -2.21
CA ALA A 47 -20.07 -12.84 -2.44
C ALA A 47 -19.35 -13.30 -1.16
N THR A 48 -19.57 -14.56 -0.80
CA THR A 48 -18.81 -15.20 0.29
C THR A 48 -17.54 -15.80 -0.28
N ILE A 49 -16.43 -15.07 -0.15
CA ILE A 49 -15.12 -15.47 -0.67
C ILE A 49 -14.26 -16.21 0.35
N MET A 50 -14.54 -16.03 1.65
CA MET A 50 -13.85 -16.65 2.77
C MET A 50 -14.88 -17.17 3.77
N HIS A 51 -14.63 -18.34 4.34
CA HIS A 51 -15.47 -18.94 5.39
C HIS A 51 -15.08 -18.50 6.80
N GLU A 52 -14.07 -17.63 6.92
CA GLU A 52 -13.59 -17.13 8.20
C GLU A 52 -14.56 -16.13 8.84
N LYS A 53 -14.70 -16.26 10.15
CA LYS A 53 -15.52 -15.40 11.00
C LYS A 53 -14.73 -14.11 11.27
N LEU A 54 -14.85 -13.12 10.39
CA LEU A 54 -14.12 -11.84 10.56
C LEU A 54 -15.02 -10.62 10.71
N ASP A 55 -16.34 -10.73 10.51
CA ASP A 55 -17.27 -9.65 10.85
C ASP A 55 -18.72 -10.14 11.06
N GLU A 56 -19.05 -10.57 12.28
CA GLU A 56 -20.43 -10.85 12.67
C GLU A 56 -21.34 -9.61 12.58
N ARG A 57 -20.79 -8.39 12.63
CA ARG A 57 -21.57 -7.16 12.49
C ARG A 57 -21.92 -6.91 11.03
N ASP A 58 -21.08 -7.29 10.06
CA ASP A 58 -21.43 -7.21 8.63
C ASP A 58 -22.64 -8.09 8.32
N GLN A 59 -22.58 -9.33 8.79
CA GLN A 59 -23.67 -10.29 8.60
C GLN A 59 -24.97 -9.78 9.23
N ARG A 60 -24.90 -9.13 10.40
CA ARG A 60 -26.07 -8.49 11.04
C ARG A 60 -26.57 -7.27 10.28
N ARG A 61 -25.70 -6.49 9.65
CA ARG A 61 -26.07 -5.33 8.81
C ARG A 61 -26.68 -5.78 7.48
N HIS A 62 -26.29 -6.95 6.97
CA HIS A 62 -26.68 -7.50 5.69
C HIS A 62 -27.23 -8.94 5.80
N PRO A 63 -28.32 -9.16 6.56
CA PRO A 63 -28.80 -10.50 6.90
C PRO A 63 -29.30 -11.32 5.70
N TYR A 64 -29.56 -10.66 4.57
CA TYR A 64 -30.00 -11.30 3.32
C TYR A 64 -28.87 -11.42 2.29
N GLY A 65 -27.62 -11.17 2.67
CA GLY A 65 -26.47 -11.26 1.76
C GLY A 65 -26.47 -10.22 0.64
N HIS A 66 -27.08 -9.05 0.87
CA HIS A 66 -27.11 -7.95 -0.09
C HIS A 66 -26.72 -6.63 0.59
N LEU A 67 -25.87 -5.86 -0.09
CA LEU A 67 -25.46 -4.53 0.30
C LEU A 67 -26.45 -3.50 -0.25
N ASN A 68 -26.88 -2.57 0.60
CA ASN A 68 -27.65 -1.40 0.17
C ASN A 68 -26.69 -0.34 -0.37
N PRO A 69 -26.78 0.07 -1.66
CA PRO A 69 -25.87 1.05 -2.25
C PRO A 69 -25.89 2.41 -1.58
N ARG A 70 -26.97 2.76 -0.85
CA ARG A 70 -27.06 4.00 -0.07
C ARG A 70 -26.06 4.07 1.09
N PHE A 71 -25.44 2.95 1.45
CA PHE A 71 -24.38 2.93 2.46
C PHE A 71 -23.01 3.23 1.87
N LEU A 72 -22.88 3.28 0.54
CA LEU A 72 -21.63 3.59 -0.13
C LEU A 72 -21.43 5.11 -0.18
N GLN A 73 -20.18 5.53 -0.02
CA GLN A 73 -19.78 6.89 -0.32
C GLN A 73 -19.77 7.12 -1.83
N ASP A 74 -19.91 8.38 -2.24
CA ASP A 74 -19.76 8.77 -3.64
C ASP A 74 -18.36 8.40 -4.14
N ILE A 75 -18.30 7.90 -5.37
CA ILE A 75 -17.05 7.50 -6.00
C ILE A 75 -16.40 8.67 -6.73
N THR A 76 -15.09 8.63 -6.79
CA THR A 76 -14.23 9.50 -7.60
C THR A 76 -13.43 8.66 -8.58
N MET A 77 -12.63 9.30 -9.44
CA MET A 77 -11.71 8.60 -10.35
C MET A 77 -10.75 7.63 -9.65
N LEU A 78 -10.36 7.92 -8.40
CA LEU A 78 -9.46 7.06 -7.63
C LEU A 78 -10.11 5.74 -7.19
N ASN A 79 -11.44 5.67 -7.20
CA ASN A 79 -12.17 4.47 -6.80
C ASN A 79 -12.28 3.45 -7.94
N ILE A 80 -12.07 3.86 -9.20
CA ILE A 80 -12.16 3.00 -10.37
C ILE A 80 -10.88 2.16 -10.48
N GLN A 81 -11.01 0.86 -10.28
CA GLN A 81 -9.90 -0.08 -10.36
C GLN A 81 -9.72 -0.59 -11.79
N GLU A 82 -10.83 -0.89 -12.47
CA GLU A 82 -10.82 -1.41 -13.83
C GLU A 82 -12.13 -1.11 -14.56
N VAL A 83 -12.04 -0.89 -15.87
CA VAL A 83 -13.19 -0.82 -16.77
C VAL A 83 -12.90 -1.78 -17.93
N SER A 84 -13.72 -2.81 -18.04
CA SER A 84 -13.67 -3.80 -19.11
C SER A 84 -14.93 -3.72 -19.98
N GLU A 85 -15.02 -4.57 -21.00
CA GLU A 85 -16.24 -4.69 -21.82
C GLU A 85 -17.42 -5.30 -21.05
N ASN A 86 -17.15 -6.07 -19.99
CA ASN A 86 -18.16 -6.85 -19.27
C ASN A 86 -18.47 -6.30 -17.88
N TYR A 87 -17.56 -5.53 -17.29
CA TYR A 87 -17.73 -4.99 -15.95
C TYR A 87 -16.93 -3.71 -15.70
N VAL A 88 -17.36 -2.99 -14.68
CA VAL A 88 -16.67 -1.89 -14.03
C VAL A 88 -16.37 -2.34 -12.61
N LEU A 89 -15.08 -2.35 -12.27
CA LEU A 89 -14.60 -2.73 -10.95
C LEU A 89 -14.27 -1.48 -10.15
N LEU A 90 -14.94 -1.36 -9.01
CA LEU A 90 -14.79 -0.24 -8.09
C LEU A 90 -14.29 -0.73 -6.75
N ALA A 91 -13.57 0.13 -6.04
CA ALA A 91 -13.29 -0.05 -4.63
C ALA A 91 -13.77 1.18 -3.86
N VAL A 92 -14.74 0.97 -2.98
CA VAL A 92 -15.55 2.05 -2.40
C VAL A 92 -15.66 1.87 -0.90
N LYS A 93 -15.57 3.00 -0.19
CA LYS A 93 -15.74 3.04 1.25
C LYS A 93 -17.24 3.13 1.59
N ASP A 94 -17.67 2.38 2.60
CA ASP A 94 -19.02 2.51 3.13
C ASP A 94 -19.09 3.47 4.34
N GLN A 95 -20.31 3.78 4.77
CA GLN A 95 -20.59 4.67 5.90
C GLN A 95 -20.02 4.16 7.24
N PHE A 96 -19.69 2.87 7.34
CA PHE A 96 -19.11 2.26 8.54
C PHE A 96 -17.58 2.28 8.52
N GLY A 97 -16.98 2.82 7.45
CA GLY A 97 -15.54 2.95 7.32
C GLY A 97 -14.85 1.76 6.67
N GLN A 98 -15.60 0.76 6.20
CA GLN A 98 -15.08 -0.42 5.53
C GLN A 98 -14.82 -0.14 4.05
N TRP A 99 -13.88 -0.86 3.43
CA TRP A 99 -13.72 -0.84 1.97
C TRP A 99 -14.27 -2.11 1.35
N ARG A 100 -14.99 -1.94 0.24
CA ARG A 100 -15.56 -3.02 -0.54
C ARG A 100 -15.10 -2.95 -1.98
N ALA A 101 -14.85 -4.11 -2.59
CA ALA A 101 -14.80 -4.23 -4.05
C ALA A 101 -16.23 -4.41 -4.55
N LEU A 102 -16.58 -3.72 -5.63
CA LEU A 102 -17.85 -3.85 -6.31
C LEU A 102 -17.61 -4.12 -7.77
N SER A 103 -18.33 -5.09 -8.31
CA SER A 103 -18.37 -5.37 -9.74
C SER A 103 -19.77 -5.09 -10.27
N ILE A 104 -19.85 -4.28 -11.32
CA ILE A 104 -21.09 -3.76 -11.90
C ILE A 104 -20.97 -3.91 -13.41
N THR A 105 -22.04 -4.23 -14.13
CA THR A 105 -22.01 -4.19 -15.60
C THR A 105 -21.79 -2.76 -16.11
N PRO A 106 -21.31 -2.57 -17.35
CA PRO A 106 -21.20 -1.24 -17.96
C PRO A 106 -22.54 -0.49 -18.01
N GLU A 107 -23.66 -1.21 -17.98
CA GLU A 107 -25.03 -0.69 -17.97
C GLU A 107 -25.52 -0.28 -16.57
N GLY A 108 -24.76 -0.60 -15.51
CA GLY A 108 -25.11 -0.24 -14.13
C GLY A 108 -25.84 -1.32 -13.35
N GLU A 109 -25.87 -2.57 -13.82
CA GLU A 109 -26.46 -3.68 -13.06
C GLU A 109 -25.42 -4.27 -12.08
N PRO A 110 -25.70 -4.32 -10.76
CA PRO A 110 -24.79 -4.93 -9.80
C PRO A 110 -24.54 -6.42 -10.07
N ILE A 111 -23.27 -6.83 -10.13
CA ILE A 111 -22.89 -8.24 -10.24
C ILE A 111 -22.74 -8.82 -8.84
N GLU A 112 -21.77 -8.31 -8.06
CA GLU A 112 -21.55 -8.66 -6.66
C GLU A 112 -20.53 -7.74 -5.99
N CYS A 113 -20.37 -7.88 -4.67
CA CYS A 113 -19.36 -7.19 -3.88
C CYS A 113 -18.71 -8.10 -2.84
N ILE A 114 -17.49 -7.72 -2.43
CA ILE A 114 -16.72 -8.36 -1.35
C ILE A 114 -16.14 -7.31 -0.40
N LEU A 115 -15.91 -7.71 0.85
CA LEU A 115 -15.27 -6.88 1.87
C LEU A 115 -13.75 -7.02 1.77
N LEU A 116 -13.07 -5.91 1.46
CA LEU A 116 -11.61 -5.81 1.30
C LEU A 116 -10.90 -5.34 2.56
N TYR A 117 -11.51 -4.40 3.29
CA TYR A 117 -10.93 -3.81 4.49
C TYR A 117 -11.97 -3.60 5.58
N ASP A 118 -11.58 -3.98 6.78
CA ASP A 118 -12.26 -3.68 8.02
C ASP A 118 -11.24 -3.62 9.17
N HIS A 119 -11.64 -2.97 10.26
CA HIS A 119 -10.86 -2.95 11.49
C HIS A 119 -11.82 -2.98 12.68
N PHE A 120 -11.73 -4.05 13.45
CA PHE A 120 -12.57 -4.29 14.61
C PHE A 120 -11.75 -4.42 15.86
N TYR A 121 -12.36 -3.94 16.93
CA TYR A 121 -11.83 -4.02 18.27
C TYR A 121 -12.93 -4.47 19.23
N TYR A 122 -12.67 -5.56 19.93
CA TYR A 122 -13.55 -6.14 20.93
C TYR A 122 -12.91 -5.97 22.31
N GLY A 123 -13.51 -5.12 23.13
CA GLY A 123 -13.09 -4.94 24.51
C GLY A 123 -13.69 -6.01 25.43
N GLY A 124 -12.88 -6.93 25.95
CA GLY A 124 -13.23 -7.83 27.04
C GLY A 124 -12.54 -7.44 28.36
N SER A 125 -13.06 -7.92 29.48
CA SER A 125 -12.51 -7.66 30.82
C SER A 125 -11.17 -8.36 31.10
N VAL A 126 -10.81 -9.36 30.30
CA VAL A 126 -9.60 -10.19 30.47
C VAL A 126 -8.60 -9.98 29.33
N ALA A 127 -9.12 -9.80 28.11
CA ALA A 127 -8.33 -9.51 26.93
C ALA A 127 -9.15 -8.69 25.95
N HIS A 128 -8.46 -7.92 25.12
CA HIS A 128 -9.04 -7.25 23.96
C HIS A 128 -8.69 -8.06 22.71
N GLU A 129 -9.59 -8.14 21.74
CA GLU A 129 -9.35 -8.79 20.46
C GLU A 129 -9.40 -7.73 19.36
N SER A 130 -8.42 -7.73 18.46
CA SER A 130 -8.41 -6.89 17.28
C SER A 130 -8.37 -7.77 16.04
N GLU A 131 -9.33 -7.54 15.16
CA GLU A 131 -9.47 -8.25 13.89
C GLU A 131 -9.40 -7.21 12.77
N SER A 132 -8.64 -7.47 11.73
CA SER A 132 -8.63 -6.56 10.58
C SER A 132 -8.30 -7.26 9.28
N ARG A 133 -8.93 -6.77 8.21
CA ARG A 133 -8.54 -7.05 6.83
C ARG A 133 -7.82 -5.83 6.29
N ARG A 134 -6.61 -6.02 5.79
CA ARG A 134 -5.90 -4.96 5.07
C ARG A 134 -4.74 -5.48 4.27
N PHE A 135 -4.30 -4.73 3.28
CA PHE A 135 -3.07 -5.03 2.55
C PHE A 135 -1.81 -4.61 3.30
N SER A 136 -1.82 -3.45 3.94
CA SER A 136 -0.69 -2.95 4.72
C SER A 136 -1.15 -1.97 5.81
N PRO A 137 -0.28 -1.55 6.75
CA PRO A 137 -0.63 -0.56 7.78
C PRO A 137 -1.16 0.76 7.21
N SER A 138 -0.66 1.21 6.05
CA SER A 138 -1.11 2.46 5.43
C SER A 138 -2.14 2.28 4.31
N THR A 139 -2.27 1.06 3.76
CA THR A 139 -3.05 0.79 2.55
C THR A 139 -4.10 -0.29 2.81
N PRO A 140 -5.41 0.01 2.61
CA PRO A 140 -6.47 -0.93 2.94
C PRO A 140 -6.48 -2.16 2.03
N TYR A 141 -6.19 -2.02 0.74
CA TYR A 141 -6.15 -3.12 -0.22
C TYR A 141 -5.20 -2.79 -1.37
N PHE A 142 -4.74 -3.81 -2.08
CA PHE A 142 -4.03 -3.65 -3.35
C PHE A 142 -4.77 -4.40 -4.45
N TYR A 143 -4.88 -3.79 -5.64
CA TYR A 143 -5.43 -4.46 -6.83
C TYR A 143 -4.32 -4.67 -7.85
N ASP A 144 -3.93 -5.93 -8.07
CA ASP A 144 -2.99 -6.33 -9.10
C ASP A 144 -3.71 -6.34 -10.46
N ARG A 145 -3.54 -5.27 -11.22
CA ARG A 145 -4.15 -5.12 -12.55
C ARG A 145 -3.59 -6.06 -13.61
N ILE A 146 -2.44 -6.71 -13.37
CA ILE A 146 -1.86 -7.67 -14.32
C ILE A 146 -2.51 -9.03 -14.10
N ARG A 147 -2.72 -9.41 -12.84
CA ARG A 147 -3.36 -10.68 -12.48
C ARG A 147 -4.88 -10.60 -12.34
N HIS A 148 -5.43 -9.39 -12.34
CA HIS A 148 -6.83 -9.11 -12.02
C HIS A 148 -7.22 -9.67 -10.64
N GLU A 149 -6.38 -9.43 -9.63
CA GLU A 149 -6.55 -9.96 -8.28
C GLU A 149 -6.52 -8.85 -7.23
N PHE A 150 -7.45 -8.89 -6.27
CA PHE A 150 -7.29 -8.17 -5.01
C PHE A 150 -6.35 -8.93 -4.09
N VAL A 151 -5.48 -8.17 -3.42
CA VAL A 151 -4.51 -8.67 -2.44
C VAL A 151 -4.72 -7.93 -1.13
N PHE A 152 -4.85 -8.69 -0.05
CA PHE A 152 -4.95 -8.20 1.32
C PHE A 152 -4.58 -9.34 2.29
N SER A 153 -4.60 -9.09 3.59
CA SER A 153 -4.32 -10.06 4.64
C SER A 153 -5.42 -10.04 5.68
N THR A 154 -5.58 -11.15 6.40
CA THR A 154 -6.45 -11.23 7.57
C THR A 154 -5.56 -11.28 8.83
N ILE A 155 -5.83 -10.39 9.77
CA ILE A 155 -5.00 -10.19 10.96
C ILE A 155 -5.88 -10.35 12.18
N PHE A 156 -5.44 -11.19 13.12
CA PHE A 156 -6.08 -11.39 14.41
C PHE A 156 -5.05 -11.19 15.54
N LYS A 157 -5.35 -10.33 16.51
CA LYS A 157 -4.46 -10.03 17.65
C LYS A 157 -5.22 -10.02 18.96
N ILE A 158 -4.59 -10.56 20.01
CA ILE A 158 -5.08 -10.50 21.38
C ILE A 158 -4.22 -9.50 22.17
N VAL A 159 -4.86 -8.47 22.73
CA VAL A 159 -4.23 -7.29 23.34
C VAL A 159 -4.57 -7.20 24.83
N SER A 160 -3.62 -6.70 25.62
CA SER A 160 -3.80 -6.47 27.06
C SER A 160 -4.76 -5.32 27.32
N PRO A 161 -5.73 -5.48 28.22
CA PRO A 161 -6.59 -4.37 28.62
C PRO A 161 -5.82 -3.20 29.26
N GLU A 162 -4.71 -3.49 29.94
CA GLU A 162 -4.03 -2.52 30.81
C GLU A 162 -2.87 -1.77 30.13
N GLU A 163 -2.28 -2.31 29.06
CA GLU A 163 -1.06 -1.73 28.46
C GLU A 163 -1.16 -1.46 26.95
N GLY A 164 -2.23 -1.88 26.26
CA GLY A 164 -2.29 -1.81 24.79
C GLY A 164 -1.24 -2.68 24.08
N ASN A 165 -0.41 -3.40 24.83
CA ASN A 165 0.58 -4.36 24.36
C ASN A 165 -0.11 -5.70 24.04
N PRO A 166 0.22 -6.38 22.94
CA PRO A 166 -0.28 -7.73 22.65
C PRO A 166 0.06 -8.70 23.79
N LEU A 167 -0.95 -9.38 24.36
CA LEU A 167 -0.78 -10.29 25.52
C LEU A 167 -0.15 -11.64 25.15
N MET A 168 -0.23 -12.02 23.88
CA MET A 168 0.29 -13.29 23.38
C MET A 168 0.98 -13.09 22.04
N ASP A 169 2.30 -13.24 22.07
CA ASP A 169 3.14 -13.54 20.90
C ASP A 169 3.23 -15.08 20.79
N LEU A 170 2.09 -15.73 20.53
CA LEU A 170 2.03 -17.19 20.38
C LEU A 170 2.38 -17.56 18.94
N ASN A 171 3.65 -17.50 18.52
CA ASN A 171 4.29 -18.28 17.43
C ASN A 171 3.47 -18.66 16.15
N PHE A 172 2.38 -17.95 15.85
CA PHE A 172 1.38 -18.19 14.81
C PHE A 172 0.84 -16.82 14.41
N HIS A 173 1.74 -15.95 13.98
CA HIS A 173 1.41 -14.59 13.57
C HIS A 173 1.19 -14.56 12.08
N GLU A 174 -0.04 -14.88 11.68
CA GLU A 174 -0.54 -14.48 10.38
C GLU A 174 -0.72 -12.95 10.39
N ASP A 175 0.07 -12.27 9.57
CA ASP A 175 0.05 -10.82 9.37
C ASP A 175 0.23 -10.48 7.89
N GLU A 176 0.36 -9.19 7.58
CA GLU A 176 0.52 -8.67 6.21
C GLU A 176 1.76 -9.22 5.48
N THR A 177 2.76 -9.70 6.22
CA THR A 177 4.00 -10.25 5.68
C THR A 177 3.97 -11.77 5.50
N THR A 178 3.00 -12.46 6.09
CA THR A 178 3.00 -13.94 6.19
C THR A 178 1.69 -14.58 5.73
N ASN A 179 0.57 -13.86 5.77
CA ASN A 179 -0.74 -14.35 5.40
C ASN A 179 -1.32 -13.50 4.27
N ILE A 180 -1.11 -13.92 3.03
CA ILE A 180 -1.59 -13.18 1.86
C ILE A 180 -2.86 -13.85 1.33
N CYS A 181 -3.96 -13.11 1.33
CA CYS A 181 -5.20 -13.47 0.70
C CYS A 181 -5.28 -12.86 -0.70
N ARG A 182 -5.64 -13.69 -1.69
CA ARG A 182 -5.82 -13.29 -3.08
C ARG A 182 -7.21 -13.65 -3.58
N VAL A 183 -7.87 -12.70 -4.22
CA VAL A 183 -9.22 -12.88 -4.79
C VAL A 183 -9.20 -12.42 -6.24
N ALA A 184 -9.35 -13.36 -7.17
CA ALA A 184 -9.36 -13.06 -8.60
C ALA A 184 -10.72 -12.52 -9.06
N VAL A 185 -10.69 -11.67 -10.06
CA VAL A 185 -11.87 -11.20 -10.79
C VAL A 185 -11.90 -11.91 -12.13
N SER A 186 -12.98 -12.64 -12.40
CA SER A 186 -13.19 -13.33 -13.68
C SER A 186 -13.52 -12.35 -14.81
N GLU A 187 -13.46 -12.81 -16.05
CA GLU A 187 -13.81 -12.01 -17.24
C GLU A 187 -15.26 -11.48 -17.21
N GLN A 188 -16.15 -12.13 -16.44
CA GLN A 188 -17.54 -11.71 -16.23
C GLN A 188 -17.70 -10.83 -14.96
N GLY A 189 -16.60 -10.40 -14.35
CA GLY A 189 -16.63 -9.54 -13.17
C GLY A 189 -16.99 -10.24 -11.86
N ARG A 190 -17.00 -11.58 -11.80
CA ARG A 190 -17.24 -12.33 -10.55
C ARG A 190 -15.96 -12.60 -9.80
N PHE A 191 -16.01 -12.50 -8.47
CA PHE A 191 -14.93 -12.79 -7.53
C PHE A 191 -14.80 -14.30 -7.30
N SER A 192 -13.57 -14.80 -7.33
CA SER A 192 -13.25 -16.18 -6.97
C SER A 192 -13.34 -16.38 -5.45
N SER A 193 -13.35 -17.64 -5.01
CA SER A 193 -12.96 -17.94 -3.62
C SER A 193 -11.56 -17.40 -3.34
N ALA A 194 -11.33 -17.00 -2.09
CA ALA A 194 -10.04 -16.54 -1.63
C ALA A 194 -9.00 -17.67 -1.67
N ARG A 195 -7.84 -17.38 -2.25
CA ARG A 195 -6.64 -18.21 -2.12
C ARG A 195 -5.77 -17.62 -1.01
N ILE A 196 -5.57 -18.39 0.05
CA ILE A 196 -4.66 -18.04 1.14
C ILE A 196 -3.28 -18.59 0.82
N GLU A 197 -2.28 -17.72 0.86
CA GLU A 197 -0.88 -18.00 0.61
C GLU A 197 -0.10 -17.71 1.89
N GLN A 198 0.42 -18.76 2.53
CA GLN A 198 1.35 -18.61 3.63
C GLN A 198 2.76 -18.35 3.10
N VAL A 199 3.28 -17.17 3.37
CA VAL A 199 4.59 -16.72 2.87
C VAL A 199 5.63 -16.82 3.99
N ASN A 200 6.72 -17.51 3.70
CA ASN A 200 7.91 -17.45 4.54
C ASN A 200 8.63 -16.13 4.27
N SER A 201 8.37 -15.11 5.08
CA SER A 201 9.08 -13.85 5.01
C SER A 201 10.58 -14.03 5.27
N ASN A 202 11.41 -13.32 4.49
CA ASN A 202 12.84 -13.25 4.77
C ASN A 202 13.08 -12.43 6.04
N ARG A 203 14.12 -12.79 6.79
CA ARG A 203 14.41 -12.23 8.11
C ARG A 203 15.85 -11.71 8.17
N ILE A 204 16.00 -10.52 8.73
CA ILE A 204 17.29 -9.89 9.04
C ILE A 204 17.40 -9.83 10.56
N GLU A 205 18.42 -10.48 11.12
CA GLU A 205 18.62 -10.59 12.56
C GLU A 205 19.54 -9.47 13.06
N PHE A 206 19.02 -8.61 13.94
CA PHE A 206 19.79 -7.66 14.73
C PHE A 206 19.88 -8.13 16.19
N ALA A 207 20.74 -7.49 16.99
CA ALA A 207 20.95 -7.89 18.37
C ALA A 207 19.67 -7.80 19.24
N GLN A 208 18.85 -6.76 19.05
CA GLN A 208 17.67 -6.51 19.89
C GLN A 208 16.34 -6.91 19.21
N PHE A 209 16.33 -7.13 17.90
CA PHE A 209 15.12 -7.40 17.13
C PHE A 209 15.41 -8.08 15.80
N THR A 210 14.37 -8.58 15.15
CA THR A 210 14.39 -9.11 13.78
C THR A 210 13.57 -8.20 12.87
N VAL A 211 14.01 -8.00 11.64
CA VAL A 211 13.20 -7.37 10.58
C VAL A 211 12.72 -8.46 9.62
N ALA A 212 11.41 -8.61 9.47
CA ALA A 212 10.79 -9.54 8.54
C ALA A 212 10.14 -8.79 7.37
N THR A 213 10.29 -9.32 6.16
CA THR A 213 9.64 -8.76 4.97
C THR A 213 9.50 -9.80 3.85
N SER A 214 8.39 -9.71 3.11
CA SER A 214 8.13 -10.48 1.90
C SER A 214 8.74 -9.84 0.65
N PHE A 215 9.25 -8.61 0.72
CA PHE A 215 9.86 -7.94 -0.43
C PHE A 215 11.22 -8.51 -0.83
N LEU A 216 12.00 -8.96 0.15
CA LEU A 216 13.37 -9.41 -0.08
C LEU A 216 13.44 -10.82 -0.68
N LEU A 217 12.36 -11.31 -1.29
CA LEU A 217 12.30 -12.64 -1.91
C LEU A 217 13.29 -12.73 -3.09
N GLU A 218 14.21 -13.67 -2.94
CA GLU A 218 15.27 -14.13 -3.84
C GLU A 218 15.14 -13.80 -5.34
N HIS A 219 16.05 -12.97 -5.86
CA HIS A 219 16.71 -13.24 -7.16
C HIS A 219 18.17 -12.73 -7.21
N ILE A 220 18.96 -12.95 -6.15
CA ILE A 220 20.43 -12.91 -6.25
C ILE A 220 21.01 -14.07 -5.41
N GLY A 221 21.32 -15.19 -6.07
CA GLY A 221 22.46 -16.07 -5.72
C GLY A 221 22.52 -16.76 -4.35
N LYS A 222 21.65 -16.48 -3.38
CA LYS A 222 21.38 -17.23 -2.14
C LYS A 222 20.13 -16.63 -1.47
N PRO A 223 19.31 -17.45 -0.80
CA PRO A 223 18.28 -16.93 0.09
C PRO A 223 18.90 -16.02 1.14
N LEU A 224 18.24 -14.90 1.45
CA LEU A 224 18.35 -14.23 2.75
C LEU A 224 17.68 -15.11 3.83
N LYS A 225 18.04 -16.39 3.88
CA LYS A 225 17.72 -17.25 5.00
C LYS A 225 18.69 -16.84 6.10
N GLU A 226 18.24 -15.85 6.87
CA GLU A 226 18.85 -15.43 8.12
C GLU A 226 20.26 -14.84 7.92
N ILE A 227 20.35 -13.53 7.71
CA ILE A 227 21.64 -12.84 7.91
C ILE A 227 21.81 -12.64 9.42
N ASP A 228 22.59 -13.50 10.06
CA ASP A 228 23.15 -13.21 11.38
C ASP A 228 24.35 -12.28 11.21
N LEU A 229 24.17 -11.02 11.61
CA LEU A 229 25.21 -9.99 11.51
C LEU A 229 26.31 -10.14 12.57
N GLY A 230 26.22 -11.10 13.50
CA GLY A 230 27.27 -11.42 14.46
C GLY A 230 27.77 -10.20 15.26
N GLY A 231 27.05 -9.81 16.31
CA GLY A 231 27.43 -8.70 17.20
C GLY A 231 26.85 -7.32 16.81
N ASN A 232 27.27 -6.26 17.52
CA ASN A 232 26.77 -4.86 17.46
C ASN A 232 27.00 -4.16 16.09
N GLN A 233 26.52 -4.73 14.98
CA GLN A 233 26.42 -4.00 13.72
C GLN A 233 25.11 -3.22 13.69
N ASP A 234 25.21 -1.94 14.04
CA ASP A 234 24.10 -0.98 14.01
C ASP A 234 23.75 -0.53 12.58
N THR A 235 24.33 -1.13 11.52
CA THR A 235 24.08 -0.74 10.13
C THR A 235 24.17 -1.93 9.18
N LEU A 236 23.20 -2.05 8.28
CA LEU A 236 23.18 -3.02 7.19
C LEU A 236 22.86 -2.33 5.86
N ASN A 237 23.67 -2.61 4.83
CA ASN A 237 23.37 -2.22 3.45
C ASN A 237 22.76 -3.41 2.69
N VAL A 238 21.66 -3.15 2.00
CA VAL A 238 20.95 -4.10 1.14
C VAL A 238 20.99 -3.54 -0.28
N TYR A 239 21.70 -4.24 -1.17
CA TYR A 239 21.81 -3.87 -2.58
C TYR A 239 20.61 -4.40 -3.34
N LEU A 240 19.92 -3.50 -4.03
CA LEU A 240 18.72 -3.84 -4.78
C LEU A 240 19.01 -3.85 -6.27
N ASP A 241 18.36 -4.76 -6.98
CA ASP A 241 18.33 -4.70 -8.44
C ASP A 241 17.42 -3.56 -8.93
N ARG A 242 17.35 -3.41 -10.26
CA ARG A 242 16.54 -2.38 -10.90
C ARG A 242 15.06 -2.52 -10.58
N ASP A 243 14.50 -3.72 -10.68
CA ASP A 243 13.06 -3.93 -10.49
C ASP A 243 12.65 -3.67 -9.05
N GLN A 244 13.45 -4.14 -8.08
CA GLN A 244 13.30 -3.85 -6.66
C GLN A 244 13.42 -2.36 -6.36
N SER A 245 14.39 -1.67 -6.98
CA SER A 245 14.55 -0.22 -6.83
C SER A 245 13.32 0.52 -7.36
N MET A 246 12.77 0.09 -8.49
CA MET A 246 11.54 0.67 -9.05
C MET A 246 10.33 0.44 -8.16
N GLN A 247 10.21 -0.75 -7.54
CA GLN A 247 9.15 -1.06 -6.58
C GLN A 247 9.18 -0.12 -5.36
N LEU A 248 10.36 0.18 -4.83
CA LEU A 248 10.52 1.08 -3.69
C LEU A 248 10.33 2.55 -4.03
N LEU A 249 10.81 2.96 -5.20
CA LEU A 249 10.76 4.36 -5.59
C LEU A 249 9.40 4.81 -6.10
N ARG A 250 8.74 4.03 -6.95
CA ARG A 250 7.54 4.51 -7.64
C ARG A 250 6.28 4.33 -6.81
N ASP A 251 5.57 5.43 -6.65
CA ASP A 251 4.15 5.45 -6.30
C ASP A 251 3.33 5.19 -7.58
N HIS A 252 3.16 3.91 -7.95
CA HIS A 252 2.45 3.51 -9.16
C HIS A 252 1.31 2.54 -8.81
N PRO A 253 0.12 2.62 -9.44
CA PRO A 253 -1.00 1.73 -9.15
C PRO A 253 -0.75 0.23 -9.38
N LEU A 254 0.37 -0.14 -9.98
CA LEU A 254 0.79 -1.53 -10.22
C LEU A 254 1.74 -2.04 -9.14
N LEU A 255 2.16 -1.18 -8.21
CA LEU A 255 3.18 -1.46 -7.21
C LEU A 255 2.54 -1.28 -5.84
N GLY A 256 2.43 -2.38 -5.09
CA GLY A 256 1.92 -2.34 -3.72
C GLY A 256 2.85 -1.58 -2.77
N ALA A 257 2.31 -1.26 -1.59
CA ALA A 257 3.11 -0.91 -0.42
C ALA A 257 4.16 -1.99 -0.11
N LEU A 258 5.25 -1.56 0.51
CA LEU A 258 6.32 -2.45 0.95
C LEU A 258 6.36 -2.43 2.47
N THR A 259 5.84 -3.47 3.07
CA THR A 259 5.69 -3.60 4.52
C THR A 259 6.88 -4.35 5.10
N LEU A 260 7.41 -3.82 6.21
CA LEU A 260 8.36 -4.51 7.08
C LEU A 260 7.74 -4.69 8.45
N ARG A 261 7.99 -5.83 9.07
CA ARG A 261 7.64 -6.13 10.46
C ARG A 261 8.90 -6.13 11.32
N LEU A 262 8.83 -5.44 12.44
CA LEU A 262 9.83 -5.50 13.50
C LEU A 262 9.36 -6.52 14.53
N ILE A 263 10.23 -7.45 14.92
CA ILE A 263 9.94 -8.48 15.90
C ILE A 263 10.94 -8.30 17.04
N PRO A 264 10.54 -7.75 18.19
CA PRO A 264 11.46 -7.47 19.27
C PRO A 264 11.88 -8.76 19.98
N LYS A 265 13.15 -8.86 20.40
CA LYS A 265 13.66 -10.01 21.19
C LYS A 265 13.37 -9.88 22.68
N GLU A 266 13.00 -8.67 23.13
CA GLU A 266 12.57 -8.34 24.49
C GLU A 266 11.47 -7.27 24.45
N GLN A 267 10.73 -7.07 25.54
CA GLN A 267 9.67 -6.05 25.55
C GLN A 267 10.23 -4.62 25.39
N GLY A 268 9.65 -3.85 24.48
CA GLY A 268 10.03 -2.48 24.21
C GLY A 268 9.16 -1.83 23.14
N SER A 269 9.60 -0.70 22.62
CA SER A 269 8.90 0.04 21.57
C SER A 269 9.84 0.45 20.45
N PHE A 270 9.31 0.52 19.23
CA PHE A 270 10.04 0.94 18.04
C PHE A 270 9.63 2.34 17.58
N PHE A 271 10.62 3.07 17.07
CA PHE A 271 10.44 4.29 16.30
C PHE A 271 11.22 4.17 15.00
N VAL A 272 10.57 4.44 13.87
CA VAL A 272 11.19 4.32 12.56
C VAL A 272 11.11 5.65 11.83
N SER A 273 12.25 6.12 11.35
CA SER A 273 12.33 7.29 10.49
C SER A 273 13.03 6.93 9.18
N GLN A 274 12.61 7.52 8.08
CA GLN A 274 13.17 7.31 6.75
C GLN A 274 13.83 8.59 6.22
N GLN A 275 14.92 8.43 5.50
CA GLN A 275 15.58 9.50 4.74
C GLN A 275 15.94 8.99 3.34
N TYR A 276 15.74 9.82 2.34
CA TYR A 276 16.27 9.60 1.01
C TYR A 276 17.64 10.27 0.89
N LYS A 277 18.61 9.54 0.36
CA LYS A 277 19.86 10.12 -0.10
C LYS A 277 19.91 10.07 -1.61
N SER A 278 20.56 11.06 -2.17
CA SER A 278 20.56 11.30 -3.60
C SER A 278 21.90 11.80 -4.05
N THR A 279 22.23 11.43 -5.29
CA THR A 279 23.48 11.76 -5.97
C THR A 279 23.18 12.17 -7.40
N PHE A 280 24.23 12.62 -8.08
CA PHE A 280 24.18 12.88 -9.51
C PHE A 280 24.86 11.74 -10.26
N GLY A 281 24.18 11.21 -11.27
CA GLY A 281 24.69 10.15 -12.13
C GLY A 281 24.72 10.58 -13.59
N ILE A 282 25.82 10.27 -14.29
CA ILE A 282 25.97 10.53 -15.72
C ILE A 282 26.11 9.20 -16.47
N SER A 283 25.10 8.86 -17.26
CA SER A 283 25.17 7.76 -18.22
C SER A 283 25.93 8.19 -19.47
N GLY A 284 26.97 7.45 -19.82
CA GLY A 284 27.63 7.48 -21.12
C GLY A 284 27.27 6.27 -21.97
N ASP A 285 28.00 6.07 -23.07
CA ASP A 285 27.83 4.93 -23.97
C ASP A 285 28.46 3.67 -23.36
N GLY A 286 27.70 2.95 -22.52
CA GLY A 286 28.14 1.72 -21.86
C GLY A 286 29.01 1.94 -20.61
N ASP A 287 29.15 3.19 -20.16
CA ASP A 287 29.81 3.57 -18.90
C ASP A 287 28.86 4.45 -18.08
N PHE A 288 28.99 4.40 -16.75
CA PHE A 288 28.17 5.18 -15.83
C PHE A 288 29.06 5.75 -14.73
N CYS A 289 29.05 7.08 -14.58
CA CYS A 289 29.71 7.74 -13.46
C CYS A 289 28.71 8.23 -12.42
N ASP A 290 28.86 7.77 -11.19
CA ASP A 290 28.14 8.28 -10.03
C ASP A 290 29.00 9.21 -9.19
N LEU A 291 28.41 10.32 -8.75
CA LEU A 291 29.02 11.22 -7.80
C LEU A 291 28.73 10.75 -6.38
N ASN A 292 29.71 10.05 -5.79
CA ASN A 292 29.65 9.68 -4.36
C ASN A 292 29.72 10.89 -3.41
N SER A 293 30.01 12.09 -3.92
CA SER A 293 30.05 13.34 -3.15
C SER A 293 29.86 14.57 -4.04
N PRO A 294 29.07 15.58 -3.63
CA PRO A 294 28.29 15.63 -2.39
C PRO A 294 27.04 14.73 -2.46
N VAL A 295 26.69 14.14 -1.31
CA VAL A 295 25.42 13.41 -1.11
C VAL A 295 24.39 14.41 -0.59
N TYR A 296 23.21 14.40 -1.19
CA TYR A 296 22.11 15.26 -0.76
C TYR A 296 21.08 14.43 -0.01
N CYS A 297 20.81 14.83 1.23
CA CYS A 297 19.92 14.12 2.13
C CYS A 297 18.58 14.85 2.25
N SER A 298 17.49 14.10 2.24
CA SER A 298 16.17 14.62 2.60
C SER A 298 16.07 14.95 4.08
N LYS A 299 15.00 15.65 4.45
CA LYS A 299 14.54 15.61 5.84
C LYS A 299 14.18 14.17 6.22
N TRP A 300 14.37 13.84 7.49
CA TRP A 300 13.83 12.61 8.06
C TRP A 300 12.30 12.68 8.08
N ILE A 301 11.67 11.56 7.74
CA ILE A 301 10.23 11.36 7.74
C ILE A 301 9.95 10.27 8.77
N ASP A 302 9.17 10.57 9.80
CA ASP A 302 8.74 9.53 10.74
C ASP A 302 7.69 8.65 10.07
N LEU A 303 7.92 7.34 10.12
CA LEU A 303 6.99 6.35 9.59
C LEU A 303 6.04 5.93 10.71
N GLN A 304 4.74 5.85 10.38
CA GLN A 304 3.75 5.37 11.33
C GLN A 304 3.87 3.86 11.47
N LEU A 305 4.02 3.39 12.70
CA LEU A 305 3.98 1.97 13.01
C LEU A 305 2.56 1.59 13.42
N GLU A 306 2.14 0.41 12.99
CA GLU A 306 0.96 -0.25 13.52
C GLU A 306 1.28 -1.70 13.84
N TYR A 307 1.24 -2.04 15.14
CA TYR A 307 1.67 -3.33 15.66
C TYR A 307 3.06 -3.76 15.14
N ASP A 308 4.04 -2.87 15.31
CA ASP A 308 5.43 -3.04 14.89
C ASP A 308 5.65 -3.25 13.38
N MET A 309 4.64 -2.96 12.56
CA MET A 309 4.75 -2.96 11.11
C MET A 309 4.69 -1.55 10.56
N PHE A 310 5.40 -1.31 9.47
CA PHE A 310 5.37 -0.03 8.78
C PHE A 310 5.57 -0.24 7.28
N ASP A 311 5.07 0.72 6.50
CA ASP A 311 5.33 0.79 5.07
C ASP A 311 6.50 1.72 4.79
N VAL A 312 7.42 1.29 3.93
CA VAL A 312 8.46 2.18 3.41
C VAL A 312 7.77 3.27 2.58
N ALA A 313 8.04 4.53 2.91
CA ALA A 313 7.50 5.64 2.17
C ALA A 313 8.00 5.56 0.72
N LYS A 314 7.09 5.68 -0.24
CA LYS A 314 7.42 5.78 -1.66
C LYS A 314 7.94 7.16 -1.99
N TYR A 315 8.81 7.24 -2.99
CA TYR A 315 9.28 8.52 -3.50
C TYR A 315 8.30 9.08 -4.52
N SER A 316 7.72 10.24 -4.22
CA SER A 316 6.98 11.03 -5.22
C SER A 316 7.79 12.27 -5.58
N VAL A 317 7.90 12.57 -6.89
CA VAL A 317 8.55 13.78 -7.41
C VAL A 317 7.88 15.05 -6.86
N GLU A 318 6.58 14.99 -6.57
CA GLU A 318 5.81 16.11 -6.00
C GLU A 318 6.09 16.32 -4.51
N LYS A 319 6.44 15.25 -3.79
CA LYS A 319 6.84 15.27 -2.38
C LYS A 319 8.36 15.20 -2.21
N ALA A 320 9.10 15.39 -3.30
CA ALA A 320 10.53 15.17 -3.33
C ALA A 320 11.23 16.02 -2.26
N PRO A 321 12.27 15.47 -1.61
CA PRO A 321 13.20 16.28 -0.82
C PRO A 321 13.61 17.51 -1.63
N SER A 322 13.78 18.64 -0.94
CA SER A 322 14.31 19.87 -1.54
C SER A 322 15.47 19.54 -2.47
N ARG A 323 15.27 19.79 -3.77
CA ARG A 323 16.26 19.51 -4.80
C ARG A 323 17.60 20.13 -4.40
N PRO A 324 18.74 19.46 -4.69
CA PRO A 324 20.04 20.05 -4.50
C PRO A 324 20.12 21.45 -5.11
N GLN A 325 20.38 22.47 -4.30
CA GLN A 325 20.68 23.79 -4.83
C GLN A 325 22.15 23.81 -5.27
N ILE A 326 22.40 23.40 -6.51
CA ILE A 326 23.70 23.49 -7.16
C ILE A 326 23.57 24.29 -8.44
N SER A 327 24.48 25.25 -8.65
CA SER A 327 24.50 26.01 -9.90
C SER A 327 24.95 25.12 -11.07
N VAL A 328 24.43 25.39 -12.27
CA VAL A 328 24.88 24.73 -13.52
C VAL A 328 26.41 24.73 -13.66
N LYS A 329 27.07 25.82 -13.26
CA LYS A 329 28.53 25.97 -13.32
C LYS A 329 29.23 25.00 -12.37
N ASP A 330 28.75 24.91 -11.13
CA ASP A 330 29.34 24.05 -10.11
C ASP A 330 29.08 22.58 -10.40
N PHE A 331 27.88 22.24 -10.88
CA PHE A 331 27.54 20.91 -11.38
C PHE A 331 28.51 20.46 -12.48
N LYS A 332 28.69 21.27 -13.52
CA LYS A 332 29.64 20.99 -14.61
C LYS A 332 31.07 20.80 -14.12
N LYS A 333 31.51 21.63 -13.18
CA LYS A 333 32.85 21.54 -12.57
C LYS A 333 33.01 20.25 -11.77
N LEU A 334 31.97 19.86 -11.04
CA LEU A 334 31.92 18.64 -10.25
C LEU A 334 32.04 17.40 -11.14
N ILE A 335 31.24 17.31 -12.21
CA ILE A 335 31.32 16.22 -13.20
C ILE A 335 32.71 16.14 -13.81
N LYS A 336 33.27 17.25 -14.28
CA LYS A 336 34.60 17.25 -14.88
C LYS A 336 35.68 16.77 -13.91
N LYS A 337 35.57 17.11 -12.63
CA LYS A 337 36.53 16.75 -11.59
C LYS A 337 36.44 15.27 -11.21
N HIS A 338 35.24 14.75 -11.04
CA HIS A 338 35.01 13.41 -10.48
C HIS A 338 34.80 12.32 -11.55
N CYS A 339 34.13 12.65 -12.64
CA CYS A 339 33.82 11.73 -13.74
C CYS A 339 34.73 11.90 -14.96
N GLY A 340 35.61 12.89 -14.95
CA GLY A 340 36.57 13.17 -16.01
C GLY A 340 35.97 13.82 -17.26
N ASN A 341 36.83 14.00 -18.27
CA ASN A 341 36.48 14.72 -19.49
C ASN A 341 35.48 13.98 -20.39
N TYR A 342 35.40 12.64 -20.29
CA TYR A 342 34.47 11.81 -21.06
C TYR A 342 33.03 12.13 -20.65
N HIS A 343 32.67 11.87 -19.40
CA HIS A 343 31.34 12.17 -18.85
C HIS A 343 30.99 13.66 -18.91
N TYR A 344 31.99 14.54 -18.81
CA TYR A 344 31.77 15.97 -18.96
C TYR A 344 31.14 16.35 -20.32
N GLN A 345 31.41 15.62 -21.41
CA GLN A 345 30.83 15.91 -22.73
C GLN A 345 29.30 15.85 -22.70
N PHE A 346 28.73 14.90 -21.95
CA PHE A 346 27.29 14.69 -21.85
C PHE A 346 26.58 15.78 -21.06
N VAL A 347 27.28 16.57 -20.24
CA VAL A 347 26.68 17.68 -19.48
C VAL A 347 27.05 19.07 -20.01
N LYS A 348 27.83 19.16 -21.10
CA LYS A 348 28.25 20.46 -21.66
C LYS A 348 27.07 21.34 -22.07
N HIS A 349 26.01 20.73 -22.58
CA HIS A 349 24.85 21.42 -23.13
C HIS A 349 23.88 21.96 -22.07
N VAL A 350 23.98 21.49 -20.81
CA VAL A 350 23.14 21.91 -19.68
C VAL A 350 23.29 23.42 -19.41
N ARG A 351 22.20 24.15 -19.32
CA ARG A 351 22.10 25.59 -19.18
C ARG A 351 21.18 26.01 -18.04
N THR A 352 20.23 25.18 -17.63
CA THR A 352 19.27 25.51 -16.55
C THR A 352 19.34 24.53 -15.39
N ASP A 353 18.80 24.93 -14.24
CA ASP A 353 18.75 24.09 -13.03
C ASP A 353 17.75 22.93 -13.19
N GLU A 354 16.73 23.09 -14.02
CA GLU A 354 15.83 22.00 -14.42
C GLU A 354 16.58 20.91 -15.20
N GLU A 355 17.47 21.29 -16.11
CA GLU A 355 18.28 20.33 -16.86
C GLU A 355 19.29 19.62 -15.95
N VAL A 356 19.85 20.29 -14.93
CA VAL A 356 20.68 19.64 -13.89
C VAL A 356 19.87 18.58 -13.15
N SER A 357 18.59 18.86 -12.88
CA SER A 357 17.71 17.94 -12.16
C SER A 357 17.46 16.63 -12.92
N SER A 358 17.67 16.58 -14.23
CA SER A 358 17.56 15.33 -15.00
C SER A 358 18.67 14.31 -14.69
N PHE A 359 19.79 14.76 -14.11
CA PHE A 359 20.91 13.91 -13.70
C PHE A 359 20.85 13.52 -12.22
N TYR A 360 19.86 14.03 -11.50
CA TYR A 360 19.64 13.78 -10.08
C TYR A 360 18.82 12.50 -9.88
N SER A 361 19.31 11.60 -9.04
CA SER A 361 18.60 10.36 -8.71
C SER A 361 18.77 10.01 -7.24
N ILE A 362 17.82 9.25 -6.71
CA ILE A 362 17.91 8.73 -5.35
C ILE A 362 18.83 7.53 -5.40
N SER A 363 19.85 7.58 -4.56
CA SER A 363 20.85 6.53 -4.45
C SER A 363 20.51 5.54 -3.35
N GLU A 364 19.95 6.01 -2.24
CA GLU A 364 19.68 5.20 -1.06
C GLU A 364 18.36 5.59 -0.40
N ILE A 365 17.67 4.59 0.15
CA ILE A 365 16.63 4.78 1.15
C ILE A 365 17.21 4.31 2.49
N VAL A 366 17.31 5.22 3.45
CA VAL A 366 17.86 4.95 4.78
C VAL A 366 16.72 4.87 5.78
N LEU A 367 16.57 3.71 6.41
CA LEU A 367 15.70 3.53 7.56
C LEU A 367 16.55 3.61 8.84
N LYS A 368 16.17 4.52 9.74
CA LYS A 368 16.68 4.58 11.11
C LYS A 368 15.64 3.95 12.03
N ILE A 369 15.98 2.83 12.64
CA ILE A 369 15.14 2.08 13.56
C ILE A 369 15.70 2.28 14.97
N VAL A 370 14.91 2.88 15.85
CA VAL A 370 15.25 3.04 17.26
C VAL A 370 14.41 2.07 18.06
N PHE A 371 15.06 1.18 18.80
CA PHE A 371 14.40 0.29 19.75
C PHE A 371 14.67 0.80 21.17
N GLN A 372 13.60 0.97 21.95
CA GLN A 372 13.68 1.38 23.35
C GLN A 372 13.19 0.24 24.24
N SER A 373 14.11 -0.36 25.00
CA SER A 373 13.79 -1.43 25.94
C SER A 373 13.04 -0.91 27.15
N ASN A 374 12.00 -1.64 27.57
CA ASN A 374 11.32 -1.39 28.83
C ASN A 374 12.23 -1.74 30.03
N ALA A 375 13.17 -2.67 29.84
CA ALA A 375 14.13 -3.08 30.85
C ALA A 375 15.38 -2.20 30.82
N GLY A 376 15.43 -1.20 31.70
CA GLY A 376 16.66 -0.42 31.95
C GLY A 376 16.89 0.78 31.03
N GLY A 377 15.90 1.15 30.20
CA GLY A 377 15.85 2.44 29.49
C GLY A 377 16.94 2.66 28.44
N LYS A 378 17.69 1.62 28.06
CA LYS A 378 18.68 1.70 26.98
C LYS A 378 17.95 1.70 25.64
N SER A 379 18.29 2.65 24.79
CA SER A 379 17.90 2.64 23.38
C SER A 379 19.04 2.12 22.52
N SER A 380 18.70 1.34 21.49
CA SER A 380 19.59 1.03 20.38
C SER A 380 19.10 1.75 19.13
N THR A 381 20.05 2.12 18.26
CA THR A 381 19.74 2.71 16.95
C THR A 381 20.39 1.85 15.90
N THR A 382 19.59 1.38 14.94
CA THR A 382 20.02 0.56 13.82
C THR A 382 19.66 1.25 12.51
N TYR A 383 20.53 1.15 11.52
CA TYR A 383 20.33 1.68 10.18
C TYR A 383 20.19 0.55 9.17
N LEU A 384 19.06 0.50 8.48
CA LEU A 384 18.87 -0.39 7.32
C LEU A 384 18.87 0.48 6.07
N ILE A 385 19.86 0.28 5.20
CA ILE A 385 20.10 1.10 4.03
C ILE A 385 19.80 0.26 2.79
N PHE A 386 18.77 0.64 2.05
CA PHE A 386 18.52 0.09 0.72
C PHE A 386 19.34 0.90 -0.30
N GLU A 387 20.38 0.28 -0.86
CA GLU A 387 21.15 0.82 -1.97
C GLU A 387 20.43 0.51 -3.28
N LEU A 388 19.96 1.57 -3.94
CA LEU A 388 19.17 1.46 -5.17
C LEU A 388 20.10 1.29 -6.37
N ALA A 389 19.69 0.46 -7.34
CA ALA A 389 20.38 0.34 -8.61
C ALA A 389 20.38 1.70 -9.34
N LYS A 390 21.56 2.14 -9.77
CA LYS A 390 21.79 3.42 -10.46
C LYS A 390 22.25 3.14 -11.88
N GLY A 391 21.66 3.81 -12.88
CA GLY A 391 21.97 3.59 -14.30
C GLY A 391 21.01 2.60 -14.97
N CYS A 392 21.17 2.45 -16.29
CA CYS A 392 20.16 1.93 -17.23
C CYS A 392 19.39 0.68 -16.81
#